data_AF-A0A4Y3KHQ2-F1
#
_entry.id   AF-A0A4Y3KHQ2-F1
#
_cell.length_a   1.000
_cell.length_b   1.000
_cell.length_c   1.000
_cell.angle_alpha   90.00
_cell.angle_beta   90.00
_cell.angle_gamma   90.00
#
_symmetry.space_group_name_H-M   'P 1'
#
loop_
_entity.id
_entity.type
_entity.pdbx_description
1 polymer ?
#
loop_
_entity_poly.entity_id
_entity_poly.type
_entity_poly.pdbx_seq_one_letter_code
_entity_poly.pdbx_strand_id
1 'polypeptide(L)'
;MRISGACRVTGNLWSKKDVEISQAHTGGLQSVGQSLFATANARMNSGVKIGQDVVLTGALTQWGPIQVGGAIRTGVGAAQIPQYIKKGLPEVTYRPSDWVGFANTGDRQAAYRTWVRANAAANGAPSWASSMNASGTQCTVAGASYDLNGPLVGPTVPTVFDTRNCATTQFENGLNIKLRSDMVIFANSFYSTGNFRVTSADGAQHKFWIIVPDKNPNGVAECAGGIGNIKGDSGSLAVAPITVFMYTPCTIDTNNDTQIHGQLYGGTVNLRNPVTINYVPIGIPGVDLPSTDPVGNAGYRVDVVYKREIGTP
;
A
#
# COMPACT_ATOMS: atom_id res chain seq x y z
N MET A 1 -1.86 13.97 -25.13
CA MET A 1 -2.81 14.52 -24.14
C MET A 1 -3.57 15.66 -24.79
N ARG A 2 -4.88 15.75 -24.57
CA ARG A 2 -5.71 16.85 -25.08
C ARG A 2 -6.48 17.49 -23.92
N ILE A 3 -6.42 18.81 -23.84
CA ILE A 3 -7.16 19.67 -22.91
C ILE A 3 -8.16 20.49 -23.75
N SER A 4 -9.44 20.37 -23.42
CA SER A 4 -10.56 21.06 -24.07
C SER A 4 -11.63 21.42 -23.04
N GLY A 5 -12.69 22.16 -23.43
CA GLY A 5 -13.85 22.41 -22.57
C GLY A 5 -13.54 23.25 -21.33
N ALA A 6 -12.58 24.19 -21.44
CA ALA A 6 -12.10 25.01 -20.33
C ALA A 6 -11.54 24.20 -19.14
N CYS A 7 -10.99 22.99 -19.36
CA CYS A 7 -10.29 22.25 -18.32
C CYS A 7 -9.04 22.97 -17.81
N ARG A 8 -8.78 22.87 -16.50
CA ARG A 8 -7.61 23.45 -15.82
C ARG A 8 -6.73 22.41 -15.17
N VAL A 9 -5.42 22.55 -15.35
CA VAL A 9 -4.41 21.92 -14.48
C VAL A 9 -3.93 22.98 -13.51
N THR A 10 -4.03 22.76 -12.19
CA THR A 10 -3.61 23.76 -11.19
C THR A 10 -2.10 23.74 -10.89
N GLY A 11 -1.45 22.58 -11.07
CA GLY A 11 0.01 22.42 -10.93
C GLY A 11 0.74 22.46 -12.26
N ASN A 12 1.90 21.79 -12.34
CA ASN A 12 2.54 21.58 -13.63
C ASN A 12 1.82 20.48 -14.43
N LEU A 13 1.99 20.54 -15.74
CA LEU A 13 1.54 19.52 -16.67
C LEU A 13 2.74 18.77 -17.24
N TRP A 14 2.72 17.43 -17.20
CA TRP A 14 3.74 16.59 -17.83
C TRP A 14 3.12 15.63 -18.83
N SER A 15 3.75 15.48 -20.01
CA SER A 15 3.31 14.52 -21.02
C SER A 15 4.50 13.87 -21.73
N LYS A 16 4.48 12.55 -21.85
CA LYS A 16 5.45 11.83 -22.69
C LYS A 16 5.15 11.91 -24.20
N LYS A 17 3.98 12.44 -24.55
CA LYS A 17 3.43 12.53 -25.91
C LYS A 17 2.98 13.95 -26.22
N ASP A 18 2.53 14.18 -27.45
CA ASP A 18 2.00 15.48 -27.89
C ASP A 18 0.96 16.03 -26.90
N VAL A 19 1.02 17.33 -26.62
CA VAL A 19 0.01 18.05 -25.84
C VAL A 19 -0.81 18.93 -26.78
N GLU A 20 -2.13 18.88 -26.68
CA GLU A 20 -3.04 19.80 -27.37
C GLU A 20 -3.88 20.54 -26.34
N ILE A 21 -3.90 21.88 -26.37
CA ILE A 21 -4.81 22.71 -25.59
C ILE A 21 -5.70 23.45 -26.59
N SER A 22 -6.86 22.87 -26.89
CA SER A 22 -7.73 23.32 -27.99
C SER A 22 -8.64 24.50 -27.60
N GLN A 23 -8.80 24.77 -26.31
CA GLN A 23 -9.55 25.91 -25.77
C GLN A 23 -8.86 26.48 -24.54
N ALA A 24 -8.80 27.81 -24.46
CA ALA A 24 -8.40 28.52 -23.26
C ALA A 24 -9.38 28.28 -22.10
N HIS A 25 -8.90 28.43 -20.87
CA HIS A 25 -9.77 28.40 -19.70
C HIS A 25 -10.66 29.66 -19.66
N THR A 26 -11.90 29.53 -19.18
CA THR A 26 -12.84 30.64 -19.01
C THR A 26 -12.45 31.51 -17.81
N GLY A 27 -12.87 32.78 -17.78
CA GLY A 27 -12.56 33.67 -16.64
C GLY A 27 -11.10 34.11 -16.53
N GLY A 28 -10.29 33.96 -17.59
CA GLY A 28 -8.93 34.50 -17.66
C GLY A 28 -7.87 33.77 -16.84
N LEU A 29 -8.22 32.61 -16.26
CA LEU A 29 -7.31 31.75 -15.49
C LEU A 29 -6.33 31.00 -16.40
N GLN A 30 -5.28 30.44 -15.80
CA GLN A 30 -4.34 29.59 -16.50
C GLN A 30 -4.95 28.23 -16.87
N SER A 31 -4.72 27.77 -18.10
CA SER A 31 -4.98 26.38 -18.51
C SER A 31 -4.04 25.41 -17.81
N VAL A 32 -2.80 25.84 -17.54
CA VAL A 32 -1.83 25.15 -16.67
C VAL A 32 -1.29 26.16 -15.65
N GLY A 33 -1.53 25.90 -14.36
CA GLY A 33 -1.24 26.84 -13.28
C GLY A 33 0.25 27.05 -13.00
N GLN A 34 1.08 26.07 -13.33
CA GLN A 34 2.55 26.19 -13.26
C GLN A 34 3.18 25.94 -14.64
N SER A 35 4.19 25.08 -14.74
CA SER A 35 4.92 24.81 -15.98
C SER A 35 4.30 23.68 -16.81
N LEU A 36 4.56 23.65 -18.11
CA LEU A 36 4.22 22.57 -19.01
C LEU A 36 5.50 21.91 -19.52
N PHE A 37 5.58 20.59 -19.37
CA PHE A 37 6.69 19.77 -19.80
C PHE A 37 6.20 18.68 -20.76
N ALA A 38 6.76 18.58 -21.97
CA ALA A 38 6.45 17.46 -22.85
C ALA A 38 7.64 16.93 -23.65
N THR A 39 7.85 15.61 -23.64
CA THR A 39 8.86 14.95 -24.49
C THR A 39 8.37 14.77 -25.93
N ALA A 40 7.59 15.72 -26.43
CA ALA A 40 6.98 15.73 -27.76
C ALA A 40 6.58 17.16 -28.14
N ASN A 41 5.67 17.33 -29.10
CA ASN A 41 5.18 18.64 -29.53
C ASN A 41 4.07 19.17 -28.62
N ALA A 42 3.80 20.47 -28.69
CA ALA A 42 2.60 21.07 -28.13
C ALA A 42 1.84 21.89 -29.17
N ARG A 43 0.51 21.80 -29.17
CA ARG A 43 -0.41 22.61 -29.99
C ARG A 43 -1.32 23.39 -29.05
N MET A 44 -1.38 24.71 -29.19
CA MET A 44 -2.18 25.57 -28.30
C MET A 44 -3.02 26.56 -29.10
N ASN A 45 -4.29 26.67 -28.75
CA ASN A 45 -5.19 27.66 -29.33
C ASN A 45 -4.95 29.06 -28.73
N SER A 46 -5.47 30.08 -29.40
CA SER A 46 -5.47 31.46 -28.91
C SER A 46 -6.06 31.57 -27.50
N GLY A 47 -5.45 32.42 -26.66
CA GLY A 47 -5.90 32.72 -25.30
C GLY A 47 -5.44 31.72 -24.24
N VAL A 48 -4.76 30.64 -24.61
CA VAL A 48 -4.18 29.69 -23.65
C VAL A 48 -3.16 30.41 -22.76
N LYS A 49 -3.24 30.16 -21.46
CA LYS A 49 -2.35 30.74 -20.46
C LYS A 49 -1.62 29.65 -19.67
N ILE A 50 -0.30 29.75 -19.58
CA ILE A 50 0.59 28.89 -18.79
C ILE A 50 1.22 29.75 -17.69
N GLY A 51 1.14 29.30 -16.44
CA GLY A 51 1.55 30.11 -15.29
C GLY A 51 3.05 30.33 -15.18
N GLN A 52 3.85 29.37 -15.63
CA GLN A 52 5.32 29.43 -15.59
C GLN A 52 5.91 29.03 -16.95
N ASP A 53 6.81 28.05 -17.00
CA ASP A 53 7.56 27.71 -18.22
C ASP A 53 6.80 26.77 -19.16
N VAL A 54 7.17 26.78 -20.43
CA VAL A 54 6.84 25.73 -21.41
C VAL A 54 8.14 25.10 -21.87
N VAL A 55 8.32 23.80 -21.65
CA VAL A 55 9.56 23.08 -21.98
C VAL A 55 9.22 21.83 -22.80
N LEU A 56 9.67 21.81 -24.06
CA LEU A 56 9.34 20.78 -25.05
C LEU A 56 10.59 20.21 -25.71
N THR A 57 10.68 18.89 -25.89
CA THR A 57 11.68 18.31 -26.81
C THR A 57 11.29 18.53 -28.27
N GLY A 58 9.99 18.66 -28.55
CA GLY A 58 9.45 18.97 -29.86
C GLY A 58 9.20 20.47 -30.08
N ALA A 59 8.34 20.77 -31.05
CA ALA A 59 7.95 22.13 -31.40
C ALA A 59 6.69 22.59 -30.67
N LEU A 60 6.54 23.90 -30.54
CA LEU A 60 5.30 24.56 -30.12
C LEU A 60 4.58 25.13 -31.35
N THR A 61 3.35 24.68 -31.62
CA THR A 61 2.46 25.25 -32.63
C THR A 61 1.36 26.05 -31.95
N GLN A 62 1.14 27.29 -32.38
CA GLN A 62 0.14 28.18 -31.81
C GLN A 62 -0.87 28.61 -32.88
N TRP A 63 -2.16 28.65 -32.53
CA TRP A 63 -3.24 29.14 -33.38
C TRP A 63 -3.75 30.49 -32.87
N GLY A 64 -2.82 31.43 -32.67
CA GLY A 64 -3.05 32.75 -32.09
C GLY A 64 -2.21 33.01 -30.84
N PRO A 65 -2.33 34.19 -30.23
CA PRO A 65 -1.51 34.57 -29.09
C PRO A 65 -1.79 33.70 -27.88
N ILE A 66 -0.72 33.18 -27.26
CA ILE A 66 -0.74 32.54 -25.94
C ILE A 66 -0.03 33.43 -24.92
N GLN A 67 -0.26 33.16 -23.64
CA GLN A 67 0.45 33.82 -22.54
C GLN A 67 1.21 32.78 -21.74
N VAL A 68 2.50 33.02 -21.52
CA VAL A 68 3.38 32.15 -20.72
C VAL A 68 4.04 33.05 -19.69
N GLY A 69 3.87 32.73 -18.41
CA GLY A 69 4.43 33.55 -17.32
C GLY A 69 5.95 33.43 -17.19
N GLY A 70 6.54 32.35 -17.71
CA GLY A 70 7.98 32.10 -17.76
C GLY A 70 8.52 31.98 -19.18
N ALA A 71 9.53 31.13 -19.36
CA ALA A 71 10.20 30.94 -20.64
C ALA A 71 9.56 29.83 -21.49
N ILE A 72 9.54 30.05 -22.82
CA ILE A 72 9.26 29.00 -23.80
C ILE A 72 10.59 28.41 -24.28
N ARG A 73 10.80 27.13 -24.03
CA ARG A 73 11.99 26.36 -24.43
C ARG A 73 11.54 25.16 -25.26
N THR A 74 11.86 25.18 -26.56
CA THR A 74 11.54 24.09 -27.50
C THR A 74 12.81 23.46 -28.03
N GLY A 75 12.74 22.22 -28.54
CA GLY A 75 13.91 21.52 -29.04
C GLY A 75 14.95 21.21 -27.95
N VAL A 76 14.54 21.19 -26.67
CA VAL A 76 15.46 20.84 -25.58
C VAL A 76 15.76 19.34 -25.60
N GLY A 77 16.93 18.94 -25.10
CA GLY A 77 17.25 17.53 -24.91
C GLY A 77 16.29 16.88 -23.90
N ALA A 78 16.00 15.58 -24.07
CA ALA A 78 15.07 14.85 -23.19
C ALA A 78 15.47 14.90 -21.69
N ALA A 79 16.76 15.00 -21.40
CA ALA A 79 17.30 15.16 -20.05
C ALA A 79 16.97 16.51 -19.39
N GLN A 80 16.62 17.53 -20.19
CA GLN A 80 16.22 18.86 -19.68
C GLN A 80 14.74 18.90 -19.28
N ILE A 81 13.97 17.86 -19.60
CA ILE A 81 12.62 17.68 -19.08
C ILE A 81 12.70 16.91 -17.77
N PRO A 82 12.18 17.45 -16.64
CA PRO A 82 12.12 16.73 -15.38
C PRO A 82 11.51 15.35 -15.59
N GLN A 83 12.33 14.32 -15.42
CA GLN A 83 11.88 12.93 -15.48
C GLN A 83 11.41 12.53 -14.11
N TYR A 84 10.16 12.07 -14.04
CA TYR A 84 9.72 11.32 -12.89
C TYR A 84 10.44 9.97 -12.88
N ILE A 85 11.42 9.85 -12.00
CA ILE A 85 11.99 8.56 -11.64
C ILE A 85 10.85 7.77 -11.01
N LYS A 86 10.64 6.50 -11.34
CA LYS A 86 9.71 5.66 -10.59
C LYS A 86 10.40 5.27 -9.29
N LYS A 87 9.92 5.71 -8.13
CA LYS A 87 10.36 5.14 -6.84
C LYS A 87 9.68 3.79 -6.83
N GLY A 88 10.49 2.75 -6.92
CA GLY A 88 10.00 1.38 -6.82
C GLY A 88 9.29 1.17 -5.49
N LEU A 89 8.77 -0.04 -5.31
CA LEU A 89 8.33 -0.45 -3.99
C LEU A 89 9.52 -0.30 -3.02
N PRO A 90 9.33 0.32 -1.83
CA PRO A 90 10.41 0.42 -0.86
C PRO A 90 10.86 -0.98 -0.43
N GLU A 91 12.16 -1.20 -0.34
CA GLU A 91 12.69 -2.47 0.15
C GLU A 91 12.41 -2.62 1.65
N VAL A 92 11.79 -3.72 2.04
CA VAL A 92 11.56 -4.08 3.44
C VAL A 92 12.21 -5.43 3.69
N THR A 93 13.22 -5.46 4.56
CA THR A 93 13.96 -6.68 4.90
C THR A 93 13.57 -7.17 6.30
N TYR A 94 13.90 -8.42 6.62
CA TYR A 94 13.65 -8.95 7.95
C TYR A 94 14.65 -8.39 8.97
N ARG A 95 14.25 -7.34 9.70
CA ARG A 95 15.06 -6.69 10.74
C ARG A 95 14.26 -6.51 12.04
N PRO A 96 14.16 -7.54 12.89
CA PRO A 96 13.43 -7.44 14.15
C PRO A 96 13.94 -6.33 15.08
N SER A 97 15.24 -6.01 15.01
CA SER A 97 15.88 -4.94 15.79
C SER A 97 15.23 -3.58 15.60
N ASP A 98 14.66 -3.32 14.42
CA ASP A 98 14.08 -2.02 14.08
C ASP A 98 12.74 -1.79 14.80
N TRP A 99 12.11 -2.86 15.30
CA TRP A 99 10.85 -2.84 16.04
C TRP A 99 11.06 -2.53 17.52
N VAL A 100 11.68 -1.38 17.82
CA VAL A 100 11.89 -0.90 19.19
C VAL A 100 10.54 -0.77 19.91
N GLY A 101 10.47 -1.27 21.15
CA GLY A 101 9.23 -1.31 21.95
C GLY A 101 8.38 -2.56 21.71
N PHE A 102 8.75 -3.41 20.75
CA PHE A 102 8.14 -4.73 20.57
C PHE A 102 8.98 -5.81 21.27
N ALA A 103 8.32 -6.86 21.75
CA ALA A 103 8.94 -8.13 22.07
C ALA A 103 9.50 -8.75 20.79
N ASN A 104 10.79 -8.54 20.55
CA ASN A 104 11.49 -8.87 19.29
C ASN A 104 12.79 -9.69 19.49
N THR A 105 13.14 -10.02 20.73
CA THR A 105 14.31 -10.83 21.12
C THR A 105 13.97 -12.32 21.23
N GLY A 106 14.99 -13.19 21.15
CA GLY A 106 14.83 -14.64 21.28
C GLY A 106 14.25 -15.33 20.03
N ASP A 107 13.78 -16.57 20.19
CA ASP A 107 13.18 -17.35 19.11
C ASP A 107 11.71 -16.96 18.89
N ARG A 108 11.50 -16.04 17.94
CA ARG A 108 10.16 -15.54 17.56
C ARG A 108 9.30 -16.59 16.86
N GLN A 109 9.90 -17.63 16.27
CA GLN A 109 9.17 -18.74 15.67
C GLN A 109 8.61 -19.65 16.76
N ALA A 110 9.42 -19.96 17.78
CA ALA A 110 8.97 -20.68 18.96
C ALA A 110 7.93 -19.87 19.76
N ALA A 111 8.09 -18.55 19.86
CA ALA A 111 7.11 -17.67 20.48
C ALA A 111 5.75 -17.74 19.79
N TYR A 112 5.73 -17.68 18.45
CA TYR A 112 4.49 -17.85 17.66
C TYR A 112 3.83 -19.22 17.89
N ARG A 113 4.60 -20.32 17.79
CA ARG A 113 4.06 -21.68 18.04
C ARG A 113 3.49 -21.84 19.45
N THR A 114 4.17 -21.25 20.43
CA THR A 114 3.72 -21.27 21.83
C THR A 114 2.46 -20.45 22.02
N TRP A 115 2.36 -19.28 21.38
CA TRP A 115 1.18 -18.43 21.42
C TRP A 115 -0.05 -19.11 20.82
N VAL A 116 0.08 -19.76 19.66
CA VAL A 116 -1.01 -20.54 19.02
C VAL A 116 -1.47 -21.66 19.96
N ARG A 117 -0.54 -22.47 20.48
CA ARG A 117 -0.86 -23.60 21.37
C ARG A 117 -1.50 -23.15 22.68
N ALA A 118 -1.02 -22.05 23.27
CA ALA A 118 -1.60 -21.50 24.49
C ALA A 118 -3.05 -21.04 24.27
N ASN A 119 -3.35 -20.42 23.13
CA ASN A 119 -4.72 -20.07 22.77
C ASN A 119 -5.59 -21.30 22.51
N ALA A 120 -5.08 -22.31 21.79
CA ALA A 120 -5.80 -23.57 21.58
C ALA A 120 -6.19 -24.23 22.91
N ALA A 121 -5.25 -24.30 23.85
CA ALA A 121 -5.51 -24.83 25.19
C ALA A 121 -6.55 -24.00 25.95
N ALA A 122 -6.44 -22.65 25.91
CA ALA A 122 -7.39 -21.75 26.55
C ALA A 122 -8.80 -21.83 25.94
N ASN A 123 -8.90 -22.10 24.64
CA ASN A 123 -10.15 -22.30 23.92
C ASN A 123 -10.75 -23.70 24.09
N GLY A 124 -10.09 -24.60 24.83
CA GLY A 124 -10.54 -25.98 24.99
C GLY A 124 -10.53 -26.77 23.67
N ALA A 125 -9.55 -26.49 22.80
CA ALA A 125 -9.34 -27.26 21.58
C ALA A 125 -9.15 -28.75 21.87
N PRO A 126 -9.62 -29.65 20.98
CA PRO A 126 -9.36 -31.08 21.10
C PRO A 126 -7.86 -31.37 21.18
N SER A 127 -7.45 -32.36 21.99
CA SER A 127 -6.02 -32.67 22.20
C SER A 127 -5.28 -33.12 20.92
N TRP A 128 -6.02 -33.59 19.91
CA TRP A 128 -5.50 -33.99 18.60
C TRP A 128 -5.46 -32.85 17.58
N ALA A 129 -5.97 -31.66 17.91
CA ALA A 129 -5.93 -30.49 17.04
C ALA A 129 -4.48 -30.15 16.64
N SER A 130 -4.28 -29.73 15.39
CA SER A 130 -2.97 -29.30 14.90
C SER A 130 -2.40 -28.15 15.74
N SER A 131 -3.24 -27.20 16.12
CA SER A 131 -2.90 -26.08 17.00
C SER A 131 -2.45 -26.51 18.41
N MET A 132 -2.80 -27.72 18.87
CA MET A 132 -2.35 -28.28 20.15
C MET A 132 -1.01 -29.02 20.05
N ASN A 133 -0.57 -29.38 18.84
CA ASN A 133 0.65 -30.16 18.63
C ASN A 133 1.92 -29.37 19.01
N ALA A 134 2.61 -29.81 20.06
CA ALA A 134 3.85 -29.18 20.54
C ALA A 134 5.00 -29.23 19.53
N SER A 135 5.02 -30.24 18.65
CA SER A 135 6.00 -30.41 17.58
C SER A 135 5.52 -29.83 16.24
N GLY A 136 4.30 -29.30 16.19
CA GLY A 136 3.71 -28.72 14.99
C GLY A 136 4.35 -27.40 14.60
N THR A 137 4.45 -27.12 13.29
CA THR A 137 5.02 -25.88 12.76
C THR A 137 4.08 -24.68 12.89
N GLN A 138 2.78 -24.93 13.09
CA GLN A 138 1.70 -23.94 13.13
C GLN A 138 1.61 -23.06 11.87
N CYS A 139 1.94 -23.64 10.72
CA CYS A 139 1.83 -22.98 9.42
C CYS A 139 0.39 -22.82 8.95
N THR A 140 -0.53 -23.67 9.42
CA THR A 140 -1.96 -23.54 9.18
C THR A 140 -2.67 -23.49 10.52
N VAL A 141 -3.48 -22.45 10.73
CA VAL A 141 -4.30 -22.29 11.94
C VAL A 141 -5.73 -21.99 11.52
N ALA A 142 -6.67 -22.81 11.98
CA ALA A 142 -8.08 -22.71 11.68
C ALA A 142 -8.87 -22.28 12.93
N GLY A 143 -9.78 -21.32 12.80
CA GLY A 143 -10.68 -20.90 13.88
C GLY A 143 -11.75 -21.93 14.25
N ALA A 144 -11.86 -23.00 13.46
CA ALA A 144 -12.87 -24.04 13.59
C ALA A 144 -12.73 -24.87 14.88
N SER A 145 -13.83 -25.52 15.29
CA SER A 145 -13.89 -26.34 16.52
C SER A 145 -12.98 -27.56 16.53
N TYR A 146 -12.53 -28.01 15.36
CA TYR A 146 -11.60 -29.13 15.23
C TYR A 146 -10.12 -28.71 15.36
N ASP A 147 -9.83 -27.41 15.40
CA ASP A 147 -8.46 -26.89 15.51
C ASP A 147 -8.33 -25.89 16.67
N LEU A 148 -8.29 -24.58 16.42
CA LEU A 148 -8.10 -23.60 17.49
C LEU A 148 -9.33 -23.47 18.42
N ASN A 149 -10.52 -23.86 17.93
CA ASN A 149 -11.80 -23.78 18.64
C ASN A 149 -12.13 -22.38 19.21
N GLY A 150 -11.75 -21.33 18.51
CA GLY A 150 -11.93 -19.96 19.00
C GLY A 150 -10.98 -18.95 18.38
N PRO A 151 -10.87 -17.75 18.98
CA PRO A 151 -9.96 -16.71 18.50
C PRO A 151 -8.51 -16.97 18.91
N LEU A 152 -7.58 -16.32 18.20
CA LEU A 152 -6.24 -16.06 18.71
C LEU A 152 -6.27 -14.73 19.48
N VAL A 153 -6.22 -14.78 20.80
CA VAL A 153 -6.07 -13.57 21.62
C VAL A 153 -4.62 -13.13 21.59
N GLY A 154 -4.39 -11.93 21.07
CA GLY A 154 -3.07 -11.34 20.89
C GLY A 154 -2.32 -11.14 22.22
N PRO A 155 -0.99 -11.00 22.18
CA PRO A 155 -0.17 -10.66 23.35
C PRO A 155 -0.62 -9.36 24.04
N THR A 156 -0.19 -9.14 25.29
CA THR A 156 -0.48 -7.90 26.05
C THR A 156 0.53 -6.78 25.79
N VAL A 157 1.60 -7.07 25.06
CA VAL A 157 2.67 -6.12 24.73
C VAL A 157 2.93 -6.19 23.22
N PRO A 158 3.35 -5.08 22.58
CA PRO A 158 3.66 -5.11 21.17
C PRO A 158 4.61 -6.26 20.83
N THR A 159 4.31 -7.07 19.83
CA THR A 159 5.04 -8.35 19.62
C THR A 159 5.38 -8.61 18.16
N VAL A 160 6.60 -9.10 17.92
CA VAL A 160 7.07 -9.58 16.62
C VAL A 160 7.00 -11.10 16.57
N PHE A 161 6.20 -11.64 15.65
CA PHE A 161 6.21 -13.06 15.29
C PHE A 161 6.95 -13.29 13.98
N ASP A 162 7.63 -14.44 13.90
CA ASP A 162 8.29 -14.92 12.69
C ASP A 162 7.68 -16.26 12.28
N THR A 163 7.05 -16.29 11.12
CA THR A 163 6.45 -17.50 10.52
C THR A 163 7.13 -17.83 9.19
N ARG A 164 8.31 -17.28 8.90
CA ARG A 164 9.10 -17.60 7.69
C ARG A 164 9.67 -19.02 7.70
N ASN A 165 9.47 -19.81 8.75
CA ASN A 165 9.70 -21.26 8.69
C ASN A 165 8.64 -21.97 7.82
N CYS A 166 7.48 -21.34 7.63
CA CYS A 166 6.42 -21.82 6.77
C CYS A 166 6.67 -21.44 5.32
N ALA A 167 6.35 -22.34 4.39
CA ALA A 167 6.27 -21.97 2.97
C ALA A 167 5.17 -20.91 2.77
N THR A 168 4.02 -21.12 3.40
CA THR A 168 2.92 -20.16 3.51
C THR A 168 2.37 -20.20 4.94
N THR A 169 2.15 -19.03 5.54
CA THR A 169 1.37 -18.89 6.77
C THR A 169 -0.10 -18.78 6.39
N GLN A 170 -0.92 -19.71 6.87
CA GLN A 170 -2.30 -19.87 6.46
C GLN A 170 -3.26 -19.73 7.63
N PHE A 171 -4.20 -18.79 7.51
CA PHE A 171 -5.27 -18.54 8.47
C PHE A 171 -6.62 -18.83 7.84
N GLU A 172 -7.40 -19.73 8.44
CA GLU A 172 -8.60 -20.26 7.78
C GLU A 172 -9.80 -20.48 8.71
N ASN A 173 -10.94 -20.77 8.09
CA ASN A 173 -12.16 -21.29 8.73
C ASN A 173 -12.58 -20.52 9.99
N GLY A 174 -12.83 -19.23 9.81
CA GLY A 174 -13.41 -18.34 10.82
C GLY A 174 -12.40 -17.81 11.84
N LEU A 175 -11.09 -17.96 11.57
CA LEU A 175 -10.06 -17.49 12.49
C LEU A 175 -10.21 -15.99 12.75
N ASN A 176 -10.30 -15.62 14.03
CA ASN A 176 -10.31 -14.23 14.46
C ASN A 176 -9.12 -13.96 15.37
N ILE A 177 -8.26 -13.02 14.97
CA ILE A 177 -7.22 -12.48 15.86
C ILE A 177 -7.81 -11.32 16.65
N LYS A 178 -7.83 -11.44 17.98
CA LYS A 178 -8.28 -10.39 18.90
C LYS A 178 -7.09 -9.67 19.52
N LEU A 179 -6.74 -8.49 19.03
CA LEU A 179 -5.56 -7.73 19.46
C LEU A 179 -5.80 -7.00 20.78
N ARG A 180 -4.80 -7.06 21.67
CA ARG A 180 -4.69 -6.24 22.90
C ARG A 180 -3.51 -5.26 22.86
N SER A 181 -2.68 -5.39 21.83
CA SER A 181 -1.53 -4.55 21.54
C SER A 181 -1.18 -4.70 20.06
N ASP A 182 -0.29 -3.83 19.59
CA ASP A 182 0.28 -3.89 18.25
C ASP A 182 0.98 -5.24 17.96
N MET A 183 0.90 -5.74 16.72
CA MET A 183 1.47 -7.04 16.38
C MET A 183 1.98 -7.07 14.94
N VAL A 184 3.17 -7.65 14.72
CA VAL A 184 3.71 -7.90 13.38
C VAL A 184 3.95 -9.38 13.17
N ILE A 185 3.58 -9.88 11.99
CA ILE A 185 3.91 -11.21 11.50
C ILE A 185 4.80 -11.06 10.26
N PHE A 186 6.02 -11.59 10.36
CA PHE A 186 6.88 -11.80 9.19
C PHE A 186 6.67 -13.19 8.62
N ALA A 187 6.29 -13.29 7.35
CA ALA A 187 5.99 -14.56 6.68
C ALA A 187 6.81 -14.72 5.38
N ASN A 188 7.00 -15.95 4.87
CA ASN A 188 7.50 -16.12 3.49
C ASN A 188 6.41 -15.87 2.46
N SER A 189 5.16 -16.20 2.81
CA SER A 189 3.94 -16.05 2.03
C SER A 189 2.79 -16.09 3.02
N PHE A 190 1.69 -15.41 2.71
CA PHE A 190 0.52 -15.36 3.59
C PHE A 190 -0.75 -15.69 2.81
N TYR A 191 -1.57 -16.56 3.38
CA TYR A 191 -2.87 -16.91 2.83
C TYR A 191 -3.93 -16.82 3.91
N SER A 192 -5.06 -16.19 3.60
CA SER A 192 -6.23 -16.17 4.46
C SER A 192 -7.48 -16.58 3.72
N THR A 193 -8.33 -17.41 4.34
CA THR A 193 -9.57 -17.91 3.76
C THR A 193 -10.65 -18.14 4.82
N GLY A 194 -11.89 -18.36 4.41
CA GLY A 194 -12.97 -18.73 5.32
C GLY A 194 -13.32 -17.66 6.36
N ASN A 195 -13.39 -16.39 5.99
CA ASN A 195 -13.74 -15.26 6.88
C ASN A 195 -12.72 -15.01 8.02
N PHE A 196 -11.43 -15.02 7.71
CA PHE A 196 -10.38 -14.54 8.60
C PHE A 196 -10.57 -13.08 8.97
N ARG A 197 -10.51 -12.75 10.26
CA ARG A 197 -10.73 -11.39 10.79
C ARG A 197 -9.64 -10.98 11.78
N VAL A 198 -9.41 -9.68 11.88
CA VAL A 198 -8.65 -9.07 12.97
C VAL A 198 -9.52 -8.03 13.66
N THR A 199 -9.68 -8.15 14.97
CA THR A 199 -10.54 -7.32 15.80
C THR A 199 -9.80 -6.84 17.04
N SER A 200 -10.31 -5.77 17.66
CA SER A 200 -9.81 -5.31 18.96
C SER A 200 -10.44 -6.11 20.09
N ALA A 201 -9.63 -6.60 21.03
CA ALA A 201 -10.07 -7.34 22.20
C ALA A 201 -10.53 -6.42 23.34
N ASP A 202 -9.99 -5.21 23.40
CA ASP A 202 -10.21 -4.20 24.45
C ASP A 202 -10.96 -2.95 23.93
N GLY A 203 -11.28 -2.90 22.64
CA GLY A 203 -11.93 -1.77 22.00
C GLY A 203 -11.00 -0.61 21.65
N ALA A 204 -9.71 -0.69 21.99
CA ALA A 204 -8.71 0.31 21.65
C ALA A 204 -8.19 0.15 20.21
N GLN A 205 -7.52 1.20 19.71
CA GLN A 205 -6.83 1.16 18.43
C GLN A 205 -5.54 0.34 18.55
N HIS A 206 -5.37 -0.61 17.64
CA HIS A 206 -4.15 -1.41 17.51
C HIS A 206 -3.75 -1.52 16.06
N LYS A 207 -2.46 -1.69 15.83
CA LYS A 207 -1.86 -1.85 14.51
C LYS A 207 -1.43 -3.29 14.29
N PHE A 208 -1.66 -3.78 13.07
CA PHE A 208 -1.32 -5.13 12.67
C PHE A 208 -0.57 -5.14 11.35
N TRP A 209 0.64 -5.70 11.33
CA TRP A 209 1.45 -5.79 10.13
C TRP A 209 1.58 -7.25 9.69
N ILE A 210 1.32 -7.50 8.41
CA ILE A 210 1.70 -8.72 7.71
C ILE A 210 2.77 -8.33 6.69
N ILE A 211 3.99 -8.84 6.89
CA ILE A 211 5.14 -8.49 6.07
C ILE A 211 5.73 -9.76 5.48
N VAL A 212 5.78 -9.82 4.15
CA VAL A 212 6.64 -10.73 3.42
C VAL A 212 7.90 -9.95 3.06
N PRO A 213 9.01 -10.10 3.82
CA PRO A 213 10.19 -9.29 3.62
C PRO A 213 10.97 -9.78 2.41
N ASP A 214 11.69 -8.87 1.77
CA ASP A 214 12.73 -9.19 0.82
C ASP A 214 13.84 -10.02 1.49
N LYS A 215 14.36 -11.00 0.76
CA LYS A 215 15.47 -11.85 1.16
C LYS A 215 16.81 -11.40 0.59
N ASN A 216 16.82 -10.48 -0.37
CA ASN A 216 18.02 -9.98 -1.04
C ASN A 216 18.23 -8.49 -0.74
N PRO A 217 18.87 -8.14 0.40
CA PRO A 217 19.06 -6.75 0.80
C PRO A 217 20.01 -6.00 -0.17
N ASN A 218 19.46 -5.33 -1.17
CA ASN A 218 20.19 -4.58 -2.20
C ASN A 218 19.63 -3.16 -2.45
N GLY A 219 18.66 -2.72 -1.65
CA GLY A 219 17.99 -1.43 -1.79
C GLY A 219 16.82 -1.42 -2.78
N VAL A 220 16.49 -2.57 -3.37
CA VAL A 220 15.42 -2.74 -4.35
C VAL A 220 14.51 -3.87 -3.89
N ALA A 221 13.21 -3.60 -3.82
CA ALA A 221 12.24 -4.64 -3.51
C ALA A 221 12.12 -5.67 -4.66
N GLU A 222 12.44 -6.93 -4.38
CA GLU A 222 12.50 -8.03 -5.33
C GLU A 222 11.62 -9.21 -4.90
N CYS A 223 10.77 -9.72 -5.80
CA CYS A 223 10.05 -10.97 -5.58
C CYS A 223 10.97 -12.16 -5.93
N ALA A 224 11.95 -12.44 -5.08
CA ALA A 224 12.97 -13.48 -5.31
C ALA A 224 13.28 -14.29 -4.03
N GLY A 225 14.12 -15.32 -4.13
CA GLY A 225 14.58 -16.10 -2.96
C GLY A 225 13.50 -16.97 -2.30
N GLY A 226 12.44 -17.32 -3.03
CA GLY A 226 11.35 -18.18 -2.52
C GLY A 226 10.44 -17.49 -1.50
N ILE A 227 10.33 -16.15 -1.55
CA ILE A 227 9.21 -15.44 -0.94
C ILE A 227 8.01 -15.42 -1.88
N GLY A 228 6.83 -15.15 -1.34
CA GLY A 228 5.57 -15.34 -2.03
C GLY A 228 4.56 -14.22 -1.79
N ASN A 229 3.33 -14.54 -2.14
CA ASN A 229 2.24 -13.57 -2.22
C ASN A 229 1.56 -13.39 -0.86
N ILE A 230 0.78 -12.32 -0.76
CA ILE A 230 -0.27 -12.19 0.24
C ILE A 230 -1.59 -12.41 -0.48
N LYS A 231 -2.34 -13.44 -0.10
CA LYS A 231 -3.62 -13.77 -0.73
C LYS A 231 -4.74 -13.81 0.31
N GLY A 232 -5.85 -13.14 0.01
CA GLY A 232 -7.06 -13.14 0.82
C GLY A 232 -8.27 -13.64 0.04
N ASP A 233 -8.71 -14.86 0.35
CA ASP A 233 -9.95 -15.47 -0.13
C ASP A 233 -11.01 -15.48 0.99
N SER A 234 -11.06 -14.44 1.82
CA SER A 234 -11.96 -14.35 2.98
C SER A 234 -12.79 -13.07 2.98
N GLY A 235 -13.97 -13.11 3.61
CA GLY A 235 -14.81 -11.93 3.85
C GLY A 235 -14.41 -11.18 5.11
N SER A 236 -14.02 -9.90 4.92
CA SER A 236 -13.58 -8.88 5.90
C SER A 236 -12.30 -9.16 6.69
N LEU A 237 -11.27 -8.32 6.52
CA LEU A 237 -9.89 -8.58 6.98
C LEU A 237 -9.50 -7.76 8.23
N ALA A 238 -9.95 -6.51 8.33
CA ALA A 238 -9.90 -5.71 9.55
C ALA A 238 -10.78 -4.48 9.42
N VAL A 239 -11.59 -4.24 10.46
CA VAL A 239 -12.43 -3.06 10.58
C VAL A 239 -11.93 -2.20 11.74
N ALA A 240 -12.22 -0.89 11.70
CA ALA A 240 -11.89 0.02 12.80
C ALA A 240 -12.36 -0.57 14.14
N PRO A 241 -11.56 -0.45 15.22
CA PRO A 241 -10.40 0.43 15.38
C PRO A 241 -9.04 -0.18 14.98
N ILE A 242 -9.01 -1.35 14.33
CA ILE A 242 -7.75 -1.98 13.91
C ILE A 242 -7.23 -1.36 12.61
N THR A 243 -5.94 -1.00 12.58
CA THR A 243 -5.26 -0.59 11.35
C THR A 243 -4.32 -1.67 10.84
N VAL A 244 -4.45 -2.08 9.59
CA VAL A 244 -3.65 -3.15 8.98
C VAL A 244 -2.66 -2.62 7.95
N PHE A 245 -1.45 -3.14 8.00
CA PHE A 245 -0.44 -2.98 6.96
C PHE A 245 -0.15 -4.32 6.31
N MET A 246 -0.16 -4.38 4.98
CA MET A 246 0.30 -5.56 4.24
C MET A 246 1.41 -5.17 3.30
N TYR A 247 2.50 -5.92 3.34
CA TYR A 247 3.63 -5.71 2.44
C TYR A 247 4.14 -7.01 1.84
N THR A 248 4.36 -7.01 0.52
CA THR A 248 5.16 -8.01 -0.18
C THR A 248 5.78 -7.40 -1.44
N PRO A 249 7.04 -7.73 -1.78
CA PRO A 249 7.59 -7.38 -3.09
C PRO A 249 6.94 -8.16 -4.25
N CYS A 250 6.15 -9.20 -3.93
CA CYS A 250 5.39 -10.01 -4.87
C CYS A 250 3.97 -9.46 -5.07
N THR A 251 2.96 -10.34 -5.15
CA THR A 251 1.56 -9.96 -5.40
C THR A 251 0.75 -9.95 -4.11
N ILE A 252 -0.10 -8.93 -3.95
CA ILE A 252 -1.24 -8.94 -3.05
C ILE A 252 -2.50 -9.21 -3.87
N ASP A 253 -3.29 -10.22 -3.51
CA ASP A 253 -4.54 -10.56 -4.20
C ASP A 253 -5.69 -10.72 -3.20
N THR A 254 -6.83 -10.06 -3.45
CA THR A 254 -8.06 -10.18 -2.65
C THR A 254 -9.21 -10.67 -3.54
N ASN A 255 -9.92 -11.72 -3.14
CA ASN A 255 -10.93 -12.40 -3.98
C ASN A 255 -12.37 -12.34 -3.46
N ASN A 256 -12.69 -11.68 -2.34
CA ASN A 256 -14.05 -11.65 -1.77
C ASN A 256 -14.40 -10.24 -1.27
N ASP A 257 -15.64 -10.02 -0.84
CA ASP A 257 -16.06 -8.75 -0.23
C ASP A 257 -15.20 -8.45 1.01
N THR A 258 -14.27 -7.50 0.85
CA THR A 258 -13.21 -7.24 1.83
C THR A 258 -13.24 -5.79 2.25
N GLN A 259 -13.35 -5.57 3.56
CA GLN A 259 -13.12 -4.28 4.20
C GLN A 259 -11.74 -4.27 4.82
N ILE A 260 -10.97 -3.22 4.51
CA ILE A 260 -9.62 -3.00 5.00
C ILE A 260 -9.55 -1.58 5.56
N HIS A 261 -9.09 -1.45 6.79
CA HIS A 261 -8.73 -0.16 7.38
C HIS A 261 -7.20 -0.11 7.50
N GLY A 262 -6.51 0.67 6.66
CA GLY A 262 -5.05 0.72 6.61
C GLY A 262 -4.46 0.80 5.20
N GLN A 263 -3.37 0.06 4.94
CA GLN A 263 -2.57 0.19 3.71
C GLN A 263 -2.08 -1.16 3.17
N LEU A 264 -1.95 -1.23 1.84
CA LEU A 264 -1.41 -2.37 1.11
C LEU A 264 -0.25 -1.91 0.22
N TYR A 265 0.89 -2.60 0.29
CA TYR A 265 2.09 -2.36 -0.50
C TYR A 265 2.52 -3.66 -1.18
N GLY A 266 2.20 -3.79 -2.47
CA GLY A 266 2.53 -4.95 -3.29
C GLY A 266 3.35 -4.56 -4.52
N GLY A 267 4.27 -5.42 -4.97
CA GLY A 267 4.85 -5.31 -6.32
C GLY A 267 3.76 -5.37 -7.41
N THR A 268 2.70 -6.13 -7.14
CA THR A 268 1.40 -6.04 -7.81
C THR A 268 0.28 -6.11 -6.77
N VAL A 269 -0.80 -5.33 -6.95
CA VAL A 269 -1.98 -5.37 -6.08
C VAL A 269 -3.23 -5.63 -6.94
N ASN A 270 -3.80 -6.82 -6.79
CA ASN A 270 -5.00 -7.27 -7.48
C ASN A 270 -6.19 -7.24 -6.52
N LEU A 271 -7.04 -6.22 -6.64
CA LEU A 271 -8.27 -6.13 -5.85
C LEU A 271 -9.43 -6.67 -6.69
N ARG A 272 -10.00 -7.81 -6.30
CA ARG A 272 -11.13 -8.46 -6.99
C ARG A 272 -12.35 -8.46 -6.08
N ASN A 273 -13.54 -8.47 -6.70
CA ASN A 273 -14.84 -8.28 -6.04
C ASN A 273 -14.94 -6.91 -5.34
N PRO A 274 -16.09 -6.55 -4.73
CA PRO A 274 -16.19 -5.29 -4.01
C PRO A 274 -15.15 -5.24 -2.89
N VAL A 275 -14.29 -4.23 -2.90
CA VAL A 275 -13.31 -4.00 -1.84
C VAL A 275 -13.46 -2.56 -1.37
N THR A 276 -13.60 -2.38 -0.06
CA THR A 276 -13.59 -1.04 0.56
C THR A 276 -12.31 -0.90 1.37
N ILE A 277 -11.45 0.04 0.98
CA ILE A 277 -10.23 0.37 1.72
C ILE A 277 -10.38 1.77 2.32
N ASN A 278 -10.44 1.83 3.64
CA ASN A 278 -10.33 3.07 4.40
C ASN A 278 -8.85 3.31 4.71
N TYR A 279 -8.24 4.20 3.94
CA TYR A 279 -6.81 4.50 4.07
C TYR A 279 -6.48 5.11 5.43
N VAL A 280 -5.49 4.55 6.12
CA VAL A 280 -4.89 5.12 7.33
C VAL A 280 -3.38 4.97 7.25
N PRO A 281 -2.61 6.08 7.33
CA PRO A 281 -1.17 6.00 7.19
C PRO A 281 -0.49 5.31 8.38
N ILE A 282 0.28 4.26 8.10
CA ILE A 282 1.13 3.59 9.09
C ILE A 282 2.49 3.24 8.48
N GLY A 283 3.55 3.44 9.27
CA GLY A 283 4.92 3.18 8.85
C GLY A 283 5.38 1.75 9.12
N ILE A 284 6.54 1.42 8.56
CA ILE A 284 7.38 0.31 9.04
C ILE A 284 8.63 0.94 9.65
N PRO A 285 9.03 0.57 10.88
CA PRO A 285 10.28 1.08 11.46
C PRO A 285 11.48 0.81 10.55
N GLY A 286 12.35 1.81 10.39
CA GLY A 286 13.56 1.70 9.56
C GLY A 286 13.33 1.77 8.05
N VAL A 287 12.10 2.01 7.58
CA VAL A 287 11.76 2.10 6.15
C VAL A 287 11.10 3.43 5.83
N ASP A 288 11.67 4.15 4.88
CA ASP A 288 11.07 5.36 4.33
C ASP A 288 9.99 5.02 3.32
N LEU A 289 8.77 4.79 3.82
CA LEU A 289 7.60 4.73 2.96
C LEU A 289 7.36 6.11 2.33
N PRO A 290 6.95 6.19 1.05
CA PRO A 290 6.58 7.46 0.45
C PRO A 290 5.50 8.13 1.31
N SER A 291 5.85 9.27 1.92
CA SER A 291 4.97 9.98 2.86
C SER A 291 3.73 10.53 2.16
N THR A 292 2.66 10.69 2.93
CA THR A 292 1.49 11.51 2.54
C THR A 292 1.76 13.00 2.60
N ASP A 293 2.90 13.44 3.15
CA ASP A 293 3.28 14.83 3.00
C ASP A 293 3.46 15.13 1.51
N PRO A 294 2.75 16.13 0.95
CA PRO A 294 3.05 16.64 -0.36
C PRO A 294 4.44 17.27 -0.30
N VAL A 295 5.47 16.44 -0.47
CA VAL A 295 6.85 16.89 -0.49
C VAL A 295 6.99 17.72 -1.76
N GLY A 296 7.05 19.04 -1.60
CA GLY A 296 7.22 20.01 -2.69
C GLY A 296 8.49 19.82 -3.52
N ASN A 297 9.32 18.80 -3.21
CA ASN A 297 10.55 18.43 -3.90
C ASN A 297 10.77 16.90 -4.06
N ALA A 298 9.80 16.04 -3.72
CA ALA A 298 9.86 14.63 -4.13
C ALA A 298 9.10 14.50 -5.46
N GLY A 299 9.67 13.79 -6.43
CA GLY A 299 9.07 13.56 -7.74
C GLY A 299 7.80 12.71 -7.74
N TYR A 300 6.86 12.89 -6.81
CA TYR A 300 5.52 12.31 -6.88
C TYR A 300 4.48 13.31 -6.39
N ARG A 301 3.39 13.44 -7.14
CA ARG A 301 2.14 14.06 -6.70
C ARG A 301 1.20 12.92 -6.32
N VAL A 302 0.75 12.88 -5.08
CA VAL A 302 -0.33 11.98 -4.66
C VAL A 302 -1.64 12.60 -5.13
N ASP A 303 -2.21 12.07 -6.20
CA ASP A 303 -3.54 12.44 -6.66
C ASP A 303 -4.56 11.42 -6.12
N VAL A 304 -5.45 11.90 -5.25
CA VAL A 304 -6.62 11.11 -4.78
C VAL A 304 -7.58 11.00 -5.96
N VAL A 305 -7.58 9.84 -6.64
CA VAL A 305 -8.39 9.59 -7.84
C VAL A 305 -9.89 9.50 -7.53
N TYR A 306 -10.27 9.28 -6.26
CA TYR A 306 -11.69 9.26 -5.86
C TYR A 306 -11.88 9.70 -4.40
N LYS A 307 -12.64 10.78 -4.19
CA LYS A 307 -13.20 11.19 -2.91
C LYS A 307 -14.71 11.30 -3.08
N ARG A 308 -15.47 10.41 -2.46
CA ARG A 308 -16.94 10.52 -2.40
C ARG A 308 -17.31 11.19 -1.09
N GLU A 309 -17.78 12.43 -1.17
CA GLU A 309 -18.42 13.11 -0.05
C GLU A 309 -19.93 12.89 -0.17
N ILE A 310 -20.54 12.32 0.86
CA ILE A 310 -22.00 12.24 0.99
C ILE A 310 -22.38 13.27 2.05
N GLY A 311 -22.96 14.39 1.61
CA GLY A 311 -23.66 15.30 2.52
C GLY A 311 -24.94 14.66 3.01
N THR A 312 -25.21 14.74 4.31
CA THR A 312 -26.56 14.53 4.84
C THR A 312 -27.46 15.69 4.39
N PRO A 313 -28.77 15.45 4.20
CA PRO A 313 -29.70 16.43 3.61
C PRO A 313 -29.83 17.72 4.40
#